data_AF-F9UHN0-F1
#
_entry.id   AF-F9UHN0-F1
#
_cell.length_a   1.000
_cell.length_b   1.000
_cell.length_c   1.000
_cell.angle_alpha   90.00
_cell.angle_beta   90.00
_cell.angle_gamma   90.00
#
_symmetry.space_group_name_H-M   'P 1'
#
loop_
_entity.id
_entity.type
_entity.pdbx_description
1 polymer ?
#
loop_
_entity_poly.entity_id
_entity_poly.type
_entity_poly.pdbx_seq_one_letter_code
_entity_poly.pdbx_strand_id
1 'polypeptide(L)' 'MPAPADDITEQLQAEIERTPARYRSLLLRLVHSFREGVEADEPWPSAGESFREGWTDALASRVRTVDTLWGGIDAD' A
#
# COMPACT_ATOMS: atom_id res chain seq x y z
N MET A 1 -25.22 2.57 6.92
CA MET A 1 -23.90 2.62 7.57
C MET A 1 -22.92 1.90 6.66
N PRO A 2 -21.79 2.49 6.25
CA PRO A 2 -20.76 1.75 5.52
C PRO A 2 -20.19 0.67 6.42
N ALA A 3 -20.02 -0.55 5.90
CA ALA A 3 -19.34 -1.64 6.61
C ALA A 3 -17.87 -1.26 6.87
N PRO A 4 -17.27 -1.64 8.00
CA PRO A 4 -15.87 -1.31 8.29
C PRO A 4 -14.96 -1.94 7.23
N ALA A 5 -13.97 -1.18 6.75
CA ALA A 5 -13.05 -1.60 5.68
C ALA A 5 -12.31 -2.92 5.96
N ASP A 6 -12.24 -3.30 7.25
CA ASP A 6 -11.69 -4.58 7.71
C ASP A 6 -12.48 -5.78 7.14
N ASP A 7 -13.80 -5.67 7.01
CA ASP A 7 -14.68 -6.75 6.50
C ASP A 7 -14.43 -7.04 5.01
N ILE A 8 -14.24 -6.00 4.19
CA ILE A 8 -14.00 -6.17 2.75
C ILE A 8 -12.62 -6.77 2.49
N THR A 9 -11.62 -6.39 3.29
CA THR A 9 -10.25 -6.92 3.16
C THR A 9 -10.22 -8.41 3.47
N GLU A 10 -10.90 -8.83 4.55
CA GLU A 10 -11.06 -10.24 4.90
C GLU A 10 -11.78 -11.04 3.81
N GLN A 11 -12.84 -10.47 3.23
CA GLN A 11 -13.57 -11.10 2.12
C GLN A 11 -12.69 -11.27 0.87
N LEU A 12 -11.88 -10.26 0.51
CA LEU A 12 -10.94 -10.34 -0.61
C LEU A 12 -9.88 -11.41 -0.37
N GLN A 13 -9.31 -11.48 0.84
CA GLN A 13 -8.36 -12.52 1.21
C GLN A 13 -9.00 -13.92 1.06
N ALA A 14 -10.22 -14.11 1.55
CA ALA A 14 -10.92 -15.38 1.47
C ALA A 14 -11.18 -15.82 0.01
N GLU A 15 -11.43 -14.89 -0.92
CA GLU A 15 -11.57 -15.20 -2.35
C GLU A 15 -10.22 -15.58 -3.00
N ILE A 16 -9.13 -14.91 -2.61
CA ILE A 16 -7.77 -15.27 -3.07
C ILE A 16 -7.39 -16.67 -2.61
N GLU A 17 -7.69 -17.02 -1.36
CA GLU A 17 -7.42 -18.34 -0.78
C GLU A 17 -8.21 -19.44 -1.49
N ARG A 18 -9.50 -19.19 -1.78
CA ARG A 18 -10.37 -20.10 -2.53
C ARG A 18 -9.99 -20.25 -4.01
N THR A 19 -9.22 -19.31 -4.58
CA THR A 19 -8.77 -19.38 -5.96
C THR A 19 -7.68 -20.46 -6.14
N PRO A 20 -7.89 -21.45 -7.03
CA PRO A 20 -6.89 -22.48 -7.28
C PRO A 20 -5.55 -21.88 -7.73
N ALA A 21 -4.44 -22.39 -7.20
CA ALA A 21 -3.10 -21.86 -7.42
C ALA A 21 -2.76 -21.62 -8.90
N ARG A 22 -3.20 -22.51 -9.80
CA ARG A 22 -3.00 -22.42 -11.25
C ARG A 22 -3.60 -21.16 -11.90
N TYR A 23 -4.59 -20.52 -11.26
CA TYR A 23 -5.22 -19.29 -11.75
C TYR A 23 -4.76 -18.03 -11.01
N ARG A 24 -3.90 -18.15 -9.98
CA ARG A 24 -3.46 -16.99 -9.20
C ARG A 24 -2.66 -15.98 -10.02
N SER A 25 -1.93 -16.43 -11.05
CA SER A 25 -1.24 -15.53 -11.98
C SER A 25 -2.22 -14.65 -12.77
N LEU A 26 -3.36 -15.21 -13.18
CA LEU A 26 -4.44 -14.46 -13.83
C LEU A 26 -5.10 -13.48 -12.85
N LEU A 27 -5.39 -13.94 -11.62
CA LEU A 27 -5.96 -13.09 -10.57
C LEU A 27 -5.05 -11.90 -10.25
N LEU A 28 -3.74 -12.15 -10.10
CA LEU A 28 -2.75 -11.09 -9.88
C LEU A 28 -2.76 -10.06 -11.00
N ARG A 29 -2.90 -10.52 -12.26
CA ARG A 29 -2.99 -9.61 -13.40
C ARG A 29 -4.21 -8.70 -13.33
N LEU A 30 -5.36 -9.24 -12.92
CA LEU A 30 -6.59 -8.47 -12.75
C LEU A 30 -6.44 -7.41 -11.65
N VAL A 31 -5.88 -7.80 -10.50
CA VAL A 31 -5.61 -6.87 -9.38
C VAL A 31 -4.64 -5.78 -9.82
N HIS A 32 -3.61 -6.12 -10.60
CA HIS A 32 -2.66 -5.15 -11.12
C HIS A 32 -3.32 -4.12 -12.03
N SER A 33 -4.11 -4.56 -13.01
CA SER A 33 -4.84 -3.66 -13.91
C SER A 33 -5.86 -2.80 -13.18
N PHE A 34 -6.52 -3.33 -12.15
CA PHE A 34 -7.39 -2.53 -11.29
C PHE A 34 -6.61 -1.43 -10.57
N ARG A 35 -5.48 -1.75 -9.94
CA ARG A 35 -4.62 -0.77 -9.27
C ARG A 35 -4.10 0.30 -10.23
N GLU A 36 -3.69 -0.07 -11.44
CA GLU A 36 -3.29 0.90 -12.47
C GLU A 36 -4.42 1.88 -12.81
N GLY A 37 -5.67 1.41 -12.85
CA GLY A 37 -6.85 2.27 -13.02
C GLY A 37 -7.03 3.22 -11.83
N VAL A 38 -6.87 2.73 -10.59
CA VAL A 38 -6.92 3.57 -9.39
C VAL A 38 -5.82 4.63 -9.42
N GLU A 39 -4.58 4.29 -9.80
CA GLU A 39 -3.49 5.26 -9.92
C GLU A 39 -3.71 6.30 -11.02
N ALA A 40 -4.54 6.01 -12.02
CA ALA A 40 -4.93 6.99 -13.03
C ALA A 40 -5.96 7.99 -12.48
N ASP A 41 -6.89 7.53 -11.64
CA ASP A 41 -7.94 8.36 -11.01
C ASP A 41 -7.43 9.12 -9.77
N GLU A 42 -6.58 8.46 -8.97
CA GLU A 42 -5.91 8.94 -7.77
C GLU A 42 -4.39 8.82 -7.93
N PRO A 43 -3.78 9.72 -8.71
CA PRO A 43 -2.35 9.66 -8.96
C PRO A 43 -1.56 9.86 -7.68
N TRP A 44 -0.51 9.04 -7.52
CA TRP A 44 0.54 9.30 -6.56
C TRP A 44 1.03 10.75 -6.69
N PRO A 45 1.43 11.40 -5.59
CA PRO A 45 2.07 12.71 -5.68
C PRO A 45 3.24 12.63 -6.65
N SER A 46 3.39 13.64 -7.49
CA SER A 46 4.55 13.71 -8.37
C SER A 46 5.84 13.68 -7.54
N ALA A 47 6.95 13.23 -8.14
CA ALA A 47 8.24 13.20 -7.44
C ALA A 47 8.62 14.58 -6.86
N GLY A 48 8.24 15.67 -7.53
CA GLY A 48 8.44 17.03 -7.03
C GLY A 48 7.57 17.38 -5.82
N GLU A 49 6.34 16.88 -5.76
CA GLU A 49 5.45 17.06 -4.59
C GLU A 49 5.95 16.27 -3.39
N SER A 50 6.31 14.99 -3.59
CA SER A 50 6.92 14.17 -2.53
C SER A 50 8.23 14.79 -2.03
N PHE A 51 9.07 15.33 -2.93
CA PHE A 51 10.30 16.00 -2.52
C PHE A 51 10.03 17.26 -1.70
N ARG A 52 9.08 18.10 -2.11
CA ARG A 52 8.72 19.32 -1.39
C ARG A 52 8.14 19.02 0.00
N GLU A 53 7.33 17.97 0.10
CA GLU A 53 6.81 17.48 1.38
C GLU A 53 7.95 17.01 2.29
N GLY A 54 8.81 16.10 1.81
CA GLY A 54 9.96 15.61 2.58
C GLY A 54 10.92 16.72 2.99
N TRP A 55 11.12 17.73 2.13
CA TRP A 55 11.92 18.92 2.46
C TRP A 55 11.30 19.75 3.58
N THR A 56 9.97 19.90 3.58
CA THR A 56 9.24 20.61 4.63
C THR A 56 9.34 19.87 5.96
N ASP A 57 9.25 18.54 5.95
CA ASP A 57 9.42 17.71 7.13
C ASP A 57 10.84 17.79 7.71
N ALA A 58 11.86 17.81 6.84
CA ALA A 58 13.25 17.99 7.26
C ALA A 58 13.45 19.35 7.96
N LEU A 59 12.95 20.44 7.39
CA LEU A 59 13.02 21.77 8.00
C LEU A 59 12.27 21.85 9.34
N ALA A 60 11.15 21.14 9.45
CA ALA A 60 10.36 21.07 10.67
C ALA A 60 10.89 20.06 11.71
N SER A 61 12.05 19.43 11.47
CA SER A 61 12.61 18.36 12.31
C SER A 61 11.65 17.19 12.55
N ARG A 62 10.73 16.94 11.61
CA ARG A 62 9.80 15.77 11.60
C ARG A 62 10.43 14.56 10.90
N VAL A 63 11.74 14.40 11.02
CA VAL A 63 12.48 13.29 10.43
C VAL A 63 12.97 12.37 11.54
N ARG A 64 13.04 11.07 11.25
CA ARG A 64 13.66 10.08 12.13
C ARG A 64 14.86 9.47 11.43
N THR A 65 15.84 9.02 12.21
CA THR A 65 17.02 8.36 11.65
C THR A 65 16.64 7.00 11.09
N VAL A 66 17.37 6.54 10.07
CA VAL A 66 17.10 5.26 9.40
C VAL A 66 17.20 4.10 10.39
N ASP A 67 18.11 4.17 11.36
CA ASP A 67 18.27 3.23 12.47
C ASP A 67 17.01 3.07 13.34
N THR A 68 16.09 4.05 13.35
CA THR A 68 14.81 3.93 14.07
C THR A 68 13.74 3.13 13.32
N LEU A 69 13.91 2.90 12.00
CA LEU A 69 12.90 2.22 11.18
C LEU A 69 12.73 0.75 11.57
N TRP A 70 13.80 0.12 12.04
CA TRP A 70 13.82 -1.29 12.43
C TRP A 70 13.63 -1.50 13.94
N GLY A 71 13.50 -0.42 14.72
CA GLY A 71 13.31 -0.51 16.17
C GLY A 71 11.97 -1.18 16.52
N GLY A 72 12.02 -2.32 17.20
CA GLY A 72 10.83 -3.09 17.60
C GLY A 72 10.41 -4.18 16.62
N ILE A 73 11.14 -4.36 15.52
CA ILE A 73 11.07 -5.56 14.70
C ILE A 73 12.24 -6.46 15.14
N ASP A 74 12.13 -7.03 16.35
CA ASP A 74 13.01 -8.13 16.73
C ASP A 74 12.65 -9.32 15.84
N ALA A 75 13.58 -9.67 14.94
CA ALA A 75 13.54 -10.92 14.21
C ALA A 75 14.04 -12.03 15.14
N ASP A 76 13.14 -12.54 15.98
CA ASP A 76 13.27 -13.87 16.59
C ASP A 76 12.63 -14.94 15.70
#